data_AF-A2YG85-F1
#
_entry.id   AF-A2YG85-F1
#
_cell.length_a   1.000
_cell.length_b   1.000
_cell.length_c   1.000
_cell.angle_alpha   90.00
_cell.angle_beta   90.00
_cell.angle_gamma   90.00
#
_symmetry.space_group_name_H-M   'P 1'
#
loop_
_entity.id
_entity.type
_entity.pdbx_description
1 polymer ?
#
loop_
_entity_poly.entity_id
_entity_poly.type
_entity_poly.pdbx_seq_one_letter_code
_entity_poly.pdbx_strand_id
1 'polypeptide(L)'
;MNAQTVKGQQVDKSRSERLIQLPIVQSIYGAMSNQELLEAQEQESQLAYQDKLMERTKERKNALESYVYDTRNKLSERYRSFATDSEREEISLSLQQTEDWLYEEGDDETEAVYNSKLEELKRLVDPIENRCKDEEVRGQATRDLLKFILDHKTAAKSLPTPEQEAVDSECTKAEQWLRERSQLQESLPKNVDPALWSHEIKKKEHELDMFYRNIVRYKGSPARADSSGGSDHMHTTDRD
;
A
#
# COMPACT_ATOMS: atom_id res chain seq x y z
N MET A 1 5.83 -81.39 -81.63
CA MET A 1 5.27 -80.03 -81.46
C MET A 1 3.79 -80.10 -81.77
N ASN A 2 2.94 -79.79 -80.78
CA ASN A 2 1.71 -79.01 -80.97
C ASN A 2 1.16 -78.65 -79.59
N ALA A 3 0.94 -77.36 -79.42
CA ALA A 3 0.47 -76.69 -78.22
C ALA A 3 -1.05 -76.78 -78.10
N GLN A 4 -1.59 -76.70 -76.87
CA GLN A 4 -2.62 -75.70 -76.53
C GLN A 4 -2.98 -75.65 -75.04
N THR A 5 -3.00 -74.39 -74.59
CA THR A 5 -3.43 -73.70 -73.36
C THR A 5 -4.73 -74.17 -72.68
N VAL A 6 -4.79 -74.14 -71.33
CA VAL A 6 -5.98 -73.71 -70.55
C VAL A 6 -5.58 -72.94 -69.27
N LYS A 7 -6.39 -71.94 -68.98
CA LYS A 7 -6.43 -70.90 -67.92
C LYS A 7 -6.24 -71.35 -66.46
N GLY A 8 -5.78 -70.42 -65.62
CA GLY A 8 -6.00 -70.42 -64.16
C GLY A 8 -5.60 -69.09 -63.50
N GLN A 9 -6.60 -68.36 -62.98
CA GLN A 9 -6.50 -67.11 -62.21
C GLN A 9 -5.63 -67.24 -60.95
N GLN A 10 -4.97 -66.15 -60.56
CA GLN A 10 -5.26 -65.46 -59.29
C GLN A 10 -4.58 -64.09 -59.24
N VAL A 11 -5.37 -63.03 -59.11
CA VAL A 11 -4.91 -61.73 -58.64
C VAL A 11 -5.78 -61.39 -57.45
N ASP A 12 -5.25 -61.60 -56.25
CA ASP A 12 -5.85 -61.12 -55.01
C ASP A 12 -5.40 -59.67 -54.81
N LYS A 13 -6.35 -58.73 -54.89
CA LYS A 13 -6.11 -57.30 -54.60
C LYS A 13 -6.67 -57.02 -53.21
N SER A 14 -5.82 -57.08 -52.19
CA SER A 14 -6.15 -56.54 -50.88
C SER A 14 -6.34 -55.02 -50.99
N ARG A 15 -7.50 -54.55 -50.56
CA ARG A 15 -7.97 -53.17 -50.73
C ARG A 15 -7.36 -52.31 -49.62
N SER A 16 -6.45 -51.40 -49.96
CA SER A 16 -5.98 -50.35 -49.05
C SER A 16 -7.09 -49.31 -48.87
N GLU A 17 -7.67 -49.25 -47.68
CA GLU A 17 -8.72 -48.30 -47.33
C GLU A 17 -8.09 -46.94 -47.00
N ARG A 18 -8.40 -45.94 -47.83
CA ARG A 18 -7.99 -44.55 -47.58
C ARG A 18 -9.00 -43.91 -46.64
N LEU A 19 -8.53 -43.49 -45.47
CA LEU A 19 -9.32 -42.77 -44.49
C LEU A 19 -9.58 -41.35 -45.02
N ILE A 20 -10.81 -41.09 -45.48
CA ILE A 20 -11.25 -39.78 -45.96
C ILE A 20 -11.91 -39.07 -44.78
N GLN A 21 -11.30 -37.99 -44.30
CA GLN A 21 -11.98 -37.12 -43.34
C GLN A 21 -13.02 -36.29 -44.10
N LEU A 22 -14.30 -36.58 -43.85
CA LEU A 22 -15.41 -35.80 -44.37
C LEU A 22 -15.64 -34.60 -43.44
N PRO A 23 -15.45 -33.36 -43.90
CA PRO A 23 -15.76 -32.20 -43.08
C PRO A 23 -17.27 -32.15 -42.85
N ILE A 24 -17.68 -32.32 -41.59
CA ILE A 24 -19.07 -32.21 -41.18
C ILE A 24 -19.36 -30.73 -40.93
N VAL A 25 -20.18 -30.12 -41.78
CA VAL A 25 -20.71 -28.77 -41.55
C VAL A 25 -22.04 -28.92 -40.83
N GLN A 26 -22.06 -28.57 -39.55
CA GLN A 26 -23.27 -28.62 -38.73
C GLN A 26 -24.02 -27.29 -38.87
N SER A 27 -25.25 -27.34 -39.38
CA SER A 27 -26.16 -26.20 -39.42
C SER A 27 -27.31 -26.46 -38.45
N ILE A 28 -27.31 -25.77 -37.32
CA ILE A 28 -28.36 -25.88 -36.30
C ILE A 28 -29.37 -24.76 -36.53
N TYR A 29 -30.61 -25.13 -36.83
CA TYR A 29 -31.68 -24.16 -37.03
C TYR A 29 -31.91 -23.36 -35.73
N GLY A 30 -31.78 -22.02 -35.81
CA GLY A 30 -31.91 -21.12 -34.65
C GLY A 30 -30.60 -20.81 -33.92
N ALA A 31 -29.46 -21.39 -34.33
CA ALA A 31 -28.14 -20.98 -33.82
C ALA A 31 -27.60 -19.76 -34.59
N MET A 32 -26.98 -18.83 -33.88
CA MET A 32 -26.25 -17.72 -34.49
C MET A 32 -25.03 -18.23 -35.25
N SER A 33 -24.70 -17.58 -36.37
CA SER A 33 -23.42 -17.81 -37.04
C SER A 33 -22.25 -17.33 -36.17
N ASN A 34 -21.04 -17.83 -36.43
CA ASN A 34 -19.85 -17.36 -35.70
C ASN A 34 -19.63 -15.84 -35.83
N GLN A 35 -20.00 -15.26 -36.97
CA GLN A 35 -19.89 -13.82 -37.19
C GLN A 35 -20.89 -13.04 -36.33
N GLU A 36 -22.17 -13.44 -36.34
CA GLU A 36 -23.20 -12.82 -35.51
C GLU A 36 -22.91 -12.99 -34.01
N LEU A 37 -22.33 -14.13 -33.61
CA LEU A 37 -21.92 -14.37 -32.22
C LEU A 37 -20.79 -13.42 -31.80
N LEU A 38 -19.79 -13.20 -32.65
CA LEU A 38 -18.70 -12.26 -32.37
C LEU A 38 -19.22 -10.82 -32.26
N GLU A 39 -20.11 -10.41 -33.15
CA GLU A 39 -20.76 -9.09 -33.12
C GLU A 39 -21.60 -8.92 -31.85
N ALA A 40 -22.37 -9.94 -31.45
CA ALA A 40 -23.14 -9.92 -30.21
C ALA A 40 -22.24 -9.85 -28.97
N GLN A 41 -21.11 -10.57 -28.97
CA GLN A 41 -20.13 -10.53 -27.88
C GLN A 41 -19.45 -9.16 -27.75
N GLU A 42 -19.14 -8.52 -28.88
CA GLU A 42 -18.61 -7.16 -28.90
C GLU A 42 -19.63 -6.15 -28.36
N GLN A 43 -20.88 -6.24 -28.81
CA GLN A 43 -21.97 -5.41 -28.30
C GLN A 43 -22.19 -5.61 -26.79
N GLU A 44 -22.23 -6.86 -26.31
CA GLU A 44 -22.32 -7.17 -24.88
C GLU A 44 -21.17 -6.54 -24.09
N SER A 45 -19.94 -6.63 -24.62
CA SER A 45 -18.76 -6.04 -23.99
C SER A 45 -18.84 -4.50 -23.93
N GLN A 46 -19.35 -3.86 -24.98
CA GLN A 46 -19.56 -2.41 -25.02
C GLN A 46 -20.62 -1.97 -24.01
N LEU A 47 -21.76 -2.67 -23.96
CA LEU A 47 -22.83 -2.39 -23.00
C LEU A 47 -22.35 -2.58 -21.56
N ALA A 48 -21.66 -3.69 -21.27
CA ALA A 48 -21.09 -3.96 -19.96
C ALA A 48 -20.04 -2.90 -19.53
N TYR A 49 -19.31 -2.32 -20.49
CA TYR A 49 -18.38 -1.22 -20.21
C TYR A 49 -19.13 0.07 -19.87
N GLN A 50 -20.18 0.41 -20.62
CA GLN A 50 -21.01 1.58 -20.34
C GLN A 50 -21.68 1.49 -18.97
N ASP A 51 -22.24 0.32 -18.62
CA ASP A 51 -22.86 0.10 -17.31
C ASP A 51 -21.86 0.35 -16.17
N LYS A 52 -20.63 -0.18 -16.30
CA LYS A 52 -19.55 0.06 -15.32
C LYS A 52 -19.15 1.52 -15.22
N LEU A 53 -19.09 2.22 -16.36
CA LEU A 53 -18.73 3.64 -16.38
C LEU A 53 -19.80 4.48 -15.68
N MET A 54 -21.08 4.18 -15.94
CA MET A 54 -22.21 4.84 -15.27
C MET A 54 -22.21 4.55 -13.77
N GLU A 55 -22.00 3.30 -13.37
CA GLU A 55 -21.91 2.91 -11.96
C GLU A 55 -20.80 3.67 -11.23
N ARG A 56 -19.58 3.67 -11.78
CA ARG A 56 -18.44 4.42 -11.22
C ARG A 56 -18.70 5.92 -11.12
N THR A 57 -19.33 6.49 -12.15
CA THR A 57 -19.66 7.93 -12.16
C THR A 57 -20.64 8.26 -11.04
N LYS A 58 -21.68 7.43 -10.87
CA LYS A 58 -22.67 7.55 -9.80
C LYS A 58 -22.03 7.36 -8.42
N GLU A 59 -21.15 6.37 -8.26
CA GLU A 59 -20.38 6.18 -7.03
C GLU A 59 -19.56 7.42 -6.68
N ARG A 60 -18.93 8.05 -7.69
CA ARG A 60 -18.12 9.25 -7.44
C ARG A 60 -18.96 10.46 -7.07
N LYS A 61 -20.13 10.64 -7.69
CA LYS A 61 -21.12 11.65 -7.28
C LYS A 61 -21.55 11.44 -5.84
N ASN A 62 -21.96 10.22 -5.49
CA ASN A 62 -22.36 9.87 -4.12
C ASN A 62 -21.22 10.09 -3.10
N ALA A 63 -19.98 9.78 -3.49
CA ALA A 63 -18.82 10.02 -2.63
C ALA A 63 -18.59 11.51 -2.38
N LEU A 64 -18.77 12.35 -3.40
CA LEU A 64 -18.69 13.81 -3.24
C LEU A 64 -19.82 14.34 -2.35
N GLU A 65 -21.06 13.92 -2.60
CA GLU A 65 -22.23 14.31 -1.80
C GLU A 65 -22.04 13.92 -0.33
N SER A 66 -21.71 12.66 -0.06
CA SER A 66 -21.43 12.17 1.30
C SER A 66 -20.30 12.97 1.95
N TYR A 67 -19.23 13.29 1.20
CA TYR A 67 -18.12 14.06 1.73
C TYR A 67 -18.54 15.48 2.12
N VAL A 68 -19.39 16.13 1.32
CA VAL A 68 -19.91 17.47 1.65
C VAL A 68 -20.70 17.43 2.96
N TYR A 69 -21.64 16.49 3.10
CA TYR A 69 -22.43 16.32 4.32
C TYR A 69 -21.57 15.99 5.54
N ASP A 70 -20.68 15.02 5.43
CA ASP A 70 -19.80 14.59 6.52
C ASP A 70 -18.87 15.72 6.97
N THR A 71 -18.29 16.44 6.01
CA THR A 71 -17.35 17.53 6.30
C THR A 71 -18.06 18.68 6.99
N ARG A 72 -19.27 19.04 6.57
CA ARG A 72 -20.09 20.07 7.24
C ARG A 72 -20.35 19.73 8.71
N ASN A 73 -20.68 18.47 9.00
CA ASN A 73 -20.87 18.01 10.36
C ASN A 73 -19.55 18.07 11.17
N LYS A 74 -18.46 17.51 10.61
CA LYS A 74 -17.14 17.53 11.25
C LYS A 74 -16.63 18.96 11.50
N LEU A 75 -16.92 19.91 10.61
CA LEU A 75 -16.52 21.31 10.75
C LEU A 75 -17.18 21.97 11.97
N SER A 76 -18.43 21.61 12.24
CA SER A 76 -19.22 22.16 13.36
C SER A 76 -18.85 21.54 14.70
N GLU A 77 -18.47 20.27 14.71
CA GLU A 77 -18.16 19.50 15.92
C GLU A 77 -16.64 19.31 16.09
N ARG A 78 -16.07 18.35 15.37
CA ARG A 78 -14.72 17.82 15.59
C ARG A 78 -13.61 18.82 15.26
N TYR A 79 -13.76 19.58 14.18
CA TYR A 79 -12.73 20.49 13.67
C TYR A 79 -12.80 21.88 14.29
N ARG A 80 -13.83 22.18 15.10
CA ARG A 80 -14.07 23.51 15.68
C ARG A 80 -12.85 24.10 16.39
N SER A 81 -12.06 23.27 17.07
CA SER A 81 -10.85 23.71 17.81
C SER A 81 -9.56 23.66 16.99
N PHE A 82 -9.59 23.02 15.80
CA PHE A 82 -8.41 22.79 14.95
C PHE A 82 -8.38 23.65 13.69
N ALA A 83 -9.46 24.38 13.44
CA ALA A 83 -9.59 25.30 12.32
C ALA A 83 -9.69 26.74 12.83
N THR A 84 -9.02 27.65 12.15
CA THR A 84 -9.20 29.10 12.31
C THR A 84 -10.58 29.52 11.79
N ASP A 85 -11.08 30.68 12.23
CA ASP A 85 -12.36 31.20 11.73
C ASP A 85 -12.34 31.37 10.19
N SER A 86 -11.23 31.88 9.64
CA SER A 86 -11.03 32.03 8.20
C SER A 86 -11.07 30.69 7.45
N GLU A 87 -10.36 29.66 7.93
CA GLU A 87 -10.38 28.33 7.30
C GLU A 87 -11.79 27.72 7.34
N ARG A 88 -12.53 27.88 8.45
CA ARG A 88 -13.91 27.37 8.53
C ARG A 88 -14.84 28.10 7.57
N GLU A 89 -14.71 29.41 7.44
CA GLU A 89 -15.53 30.21 6.52
C GLU A 89 -15.24 29.83 5.07
N GLU A 90 -13.97 29.69 4.70
CA GLU A 90 -13.55 29.26 3.36
C GLU A 90 -14.07 27.86 3.01
N ILE A 91 -13.91 26.90 3.92
CA ILE A 91 -14.42 25.54 3.73
C ILE A 91 -15.95 25.55 3.66
N SER A 92 -16.63 26.29 4.54
CA SER A 92 -18.09 26.36 4.54
C SER A 92 -18.65 26.92 3.22
N LEU A 93 -18.01 27.97 2.69
CA LEU A 93 -18.36 28.53 1.40
C LEU A 93 -18.13 27.53 0.27
N SER A 94 -16.97 26.86 0.25
CA SER A 94 -16.64 25.87 -0.78
C SER A 94 -17.58 24.66 -0.74
N LEU A 95 -17.97 24.20 0.45
CA LEU A 95 -18.98 23.14 0.64
C LEU A 95 -20.34 23.57 0.10
N GLN A 96 -20.79 24.80 0.40
CA GLN A 96 -22.06 25.31 -0.11
C GLN A 96 -22.04 25.39 -1.64
N GLN A 97 -21.00 25.96 -2.22
CA GLN A 97 -20.86 26.07 -3.68
C GLN A 97 -20.84 24.70 -4.37
N THR A 98 -20.24 23.69 -3.73
CA THR A 98 -20.21 22.32 -4.28
C THR A 98 -21.58 21.64 -4.15
N GLU A 99 -22.31 21.87 -3.07
CA GLU A 99 -23.69 21.39 -2.89
C GLU A 99 -24.64 22.03 -3.90
N ASP A 100 -24.60 23.35 -4.06
CA ASP A 100 -25.42 24.07 -5.04
C ASP A 100 -25.14 23.56 -6.46
N TRP A 101 -23.85 23.38 -6.80
CA TRP A 101 -23.45 22.81 -8.07
C TRP A 101 -23.98 21.39 -8.28
N LEU A 102 -23.96 20.52 -7.25
CA LEU A 102 -24.52 19.16 -7.34
C LEU A 102 -26.01 19.13 -7.67
N TYR A 103 -26.78 20.16 -7.27
CA TYR A 103 -28.22 20.26 -7.54
C TYR A 103 -28.58 21.01 -8.83
N GLU A 104 -27.64 21.76 -9.41
CA GLU A 104 -27.86 22.55 -10.63
C GLU A 104 -27.15 21.94 -11.86
N GLU A 105 -25.86 22.20 -11.99
CA GLU A 105 -25.07 21.85 -13.19
C GLU A 105 -24.43 20.46 -13.10
N GLY A 106 -24.28 19.92 -11.88
CA GLY A 106 -23.55 18.71 -11.57
C GLY A 106 -24.39 17.43 -11.55
N ASP A 107 -25.55 17.38 -12.21
CA ASP A 107 -26.41 16.19 -12.18
C ASP A 107 -25.85 15.03 -13.04
N ASP A 108 -25.38 15.35 -14.25
CA ASP A 108 -24.90 14.41 -15.28
C ASP A 108 -23.46 14.69 -15.72
N GLU A 109 -22.59 14.96 -14.75
CA GLU A 109 -21.17 15.25 -15.00
C GLU A 109 -20.28 14.00 -15.04
N THR A 110 -19.06 14.16 -15.57
CA THR A 110 -18.12 13.04 -15.71
C THR A 110 -17.48 12.63 -14.38
N GLU A 111 -17.05 11.37 -14.26
CA GLU A 111 -16.29 10.87 -13.11
C GLU A 111 -15.10 11.80 -12.75
N ALA A 112 -14.41 12.34 -13.76
CA ALA A 112 -13.26 13.21 -13.57
C ALA A 112 -13.62 14.56 -12.91
N VAL A 113 -14.79 15.12 -13.24
CA VAL A 113 -15.25 16.40 -12.67
C VAL A 113 -15.62 16.23 -11.20
N TYR A 114 -16.38 15.18 -10.85
CA TYR A 114 -16.66 14.86 -9.45
C TYR A 114 -15.38 14.57 -8.65
N ASN A 115 -14.39 13.90 -9.28
CA ASN A 115 -13.07 13.70 -8.69
C ASN A 115 -12.38 15.03 -8.38
N SER A 116 -12.32 15.95 -9.35
CA SER A 116 -11.67 17.26 -9.19
C SER A 116 -12.28 18.06 -8.04
N LYS A 117 -13.61 18.16 -8.00
CA LYS A 117 -14.33 18.85 -6.93
C LYS A 117 -14.04 18.24 -5.56
N LEU A 118 -13.98 16.92 -5.46
CA LEU A 118 -13.63 16.27 -4.20
C LEU A 118 -12.20 16.59 -3.76
N GLU A 119 -11.23 16.58 -4.68
CA GLU A 119 -9.83 16.89 -4.35
C GLU A 119 -9.63 18.38 -3.99
N GLU A 120 -10.39 19.29 -4.61
CA GLU A 120 -10.42 20.71 -4.23
C GLU A 120 -10.88 20.88 -2.77
N LEU A 121 -11.98 20.23 -2.38
CA LEU A 121 -12.47 20.26 -1.00
C LEU A 121 -11.47 19.63 -0.03
N LYS A 122 -10.93 18.45 -0.36
CA LYS A 122 -9.92 17.77 0.47
C LYS A 122 -8.69 18.63 0.70
N ARG A 123 -8.22 19.36 -0.32
CA ARG A 123 -7.05 20.23 -0.14
C ARG A 123 -7.24 21.27 0.96
N LEU A 124 -8.46 21.77 1.16
CA LEU A 124 -8.80 22.72 2.22
C LEU A 124 -8.97 22.01 3.58
N VAL A 125 -9.60 20.83 3.58
CA VAL A 125 -10.00 20.11 4.80
C VAL A 125 -8.86 19.27 5.38
N ASP A 126 -8.03 18.66 4.54
CA ASP A 126 -6.96 17.72 4.91
C ASP A 126 -5.97 18.32 5.93
N PRO A 127 -5.52 19.58 5.82
CA PRO A 127 -4.67 20.18 6.85
C PRO A 127 -5.32 20.12 8.24
N ILE A 128 -6.59 20.50 8.33
CA ILE A 128 -7.35 20.51 9.60
C ILE A 128 -7.61 19.09 10.09
N GLU A 129 -7.97 18.18 9.19
CA GLU A 129 -8.16 16.78 9.53
C GLU A 129 -6.86 16.15 10.05
N ASN A 130 -5.72 16.48 9.44
CA ASN A 130 -4.40 16.04 9.87
C ASN A 130 -4.05 16.58 11.25
N ARG A 131 -4.29 17.87 11.53
CA ARG A 131 -4.11 18.45 12.88
C ARG A 131 -4.94 17.70 13.92
N CYS A 132 -6.20 17.42 13.59
CA CYS A 132 -7.14 16.74 14.49
C CYS A 132 -6.75 15.28 14.76
N LYS A 133 -6.41 14.52 13.70
CA LYS A 133 -5.94 13.13 13.82
C LYS A 133 -4.62 13.06 14.58
N ASP A 134 -3.70 13.99 14.31
CA ASP A 134 -2.38 13.99 14.93
C ASP A 134 -2.47 14.25 16.44
N GLU A 135 -3.43 15.01 16.97
CA GLU A 135 -3.56 15.22 18.42
C GLU A 135 -3.65 13.90 19.20
N GLU A 136 -4.50 12.97 18.74
CA GLU A 136 -4.68 11.66 19.37
C GLU A 136 -3.46 10.77 19.14
N VAL A 137 -2.98 10.69 17.90
CA VAL A 137 -1.85 9.83 17.51
C VAL A 137 -0.54 10.28 18.18
N ARG A 138 -0.35 11.58 18.34
CA ARG A 138 0.81 12.17 19.02
C ARG A 138 0.83 11.81 20.49
N GLY A 139 -0.31 11.89 21.18
CA GLY A 139 -0.41 11.45 22.57
C GLY A 139 -0.01 9.99 22.75
N GLN A 140 -0.41 9.12 21.81
CA GLN A 140 0.01 7.72 21.81
C GLN A 140 1.51 7.55 21.51
N ALA A 141 2.02 8.19 20.45
CA ALA A 141 3.44 8.13 20.08
C ALA A 141 4.36 8.64 21.21
N THR A 142 3.96 9.68 21.94
CA THR A 142 4.69 10.17 23.12
C THR A 142 4.79 9.11 24.20
N ARG A 143 3.68 8.43 24.52
CA ARG A 143 3.66 7.34 25.52
C ARG A 143 4.55 6.17 25.09
N ASP A 144 4.48 5.80 23.82
CA ASP A 144 5.25 4.70 23.26
C ASP A 144 6.75 5.01 23.31
N LEU A 145 7.18 6.21 22.90
CA LEU A 145 8.58 6.63 22.99
C LEU A 145 9.08 6.67 24.45
N LEU A 146 8.28 7.17 25.39
CA LEU A 146 8.67 7.17 26.81
C LEU A 146 8.82 5.76 27.38
N LYS A 147 7.89 4.85 27.03
CA LYS A 147 7.98 3.44 27.40
C LYS A 147 9.23 2.80 26.78
N PHE A 148 9.48 3.06 25.51
CA PHE A 148 10.65 2.58 24.79
C PHE A 148 11.94 3.03 25.48
N ILE A 149 12.06 4.32 25.82
CA ILE A 149 13.19 4.85 26.59
C ILE A 149 13.40 4.11 27.91
N LEU A 150 12.32 3.85 28.67
CA LEU A 150 12.39 3.15 29.95
C LEU A 150 12.86 1.69 29.79
N ASP A 151 12.31 0.98 28.80
CA ASP A 151 12.64 -0.41 28.51
C ASP A 151 14.12 -0.52 28.09
N HIS A 152 14.62 0.39 27.25
CA HIS A 152 16.01 0.42 26.81
C HIS A 152 16.99 0.81 27.93
N LYS A 153 16.66 1.81 28.77
CA LYS A 153 17.45 2.13 29.98
C LYS A 153 17.53 0.94 30.93
N THR A 154 16.45 0.16 31.05
CA THR A 154 16.42 -1.05 31.90
C THR A 154 17.26 -2.17 31.31
N ALA A 155 17.16 -2.42 30.00
CA ALA A 155 17.96 -3.42 29.31
C ALA A 155 19.47 -3.07 29.30
N ALA A 156 19.80 -1.79 29.19
CA ALA A 156 21.18 -1.29 29.18
C ALA A 156 21.94 -1.59 30.47
N LYS A 157 21.27 -1.78 31.61
CA LYS A 157 21.91 -2.19 32.88
C LYS A 157 22.63 -3.54 32.80
N SER A 158 22.28 -4.38 31.81
CA SER A 158 22.96 -5.65 31.55
C SER A 158 24.16 -5.51 30.60
N LEU A 159 24.41 -4.31 30.06
CA LEU A 159 25.54 -4.01 29.18
C LEU A 159 26.76 -3.57 30.01
N PRO A 160 27.98 -3.63 29.45
CA PRO A 160 29.15 -3.07 30.10
C PRO A 160 29.00 -1.55 30.25
N THR A 161 29.68 -0.99 31.23
CA THR A 161 29.59 0.43 31.62
C THR A 161 29.70 1.42 30.45
N PRO A 162 30.64 1.32 29.50
CA PRO A 162 30.71 2.30 28.41
C PRO A 162 29.51 2.24 27.46
N GLU A 163 28.99 1.06 27.15
CA GLU A 163 27.77 0.92 26.33
C GLU A 163 26.51 1.31 27.10
N GLN A 164 26.45 1.03 28.40
CA GLN A 164 25.37 1.48 29.27
C GLN A 164 25.30 3.01 29.30
N GLU A 165 26.42 3.68 29.54
CA GLU A 165 26.51 5.15 29.55
C GLU A 165 26.13 5.75 28.18
N ALA A 166 26.54 5.10 27.08
CA ALA A 166 26.17 5.53 25.73
C ALA A 166 24.65 5.44 25.48
N VAL A 167 24.01 4.33 25.88
CA VAL A 167 22.54 4.17 25.78
C VAL A 167 21.82 5.15 26.70
N ASP A 168 22.25 5.30 27.95
CA ASP A 168 21.63 6.21 28.92
C ASP A 168 21.72 7.67 28.46
N SER A 169 22.88 8.08 27.90
CA SER A 169 23.07 9.39 27.29
C SER A 169 22.10 9.61 26.12
N GLU A 170 22.02 8.67 25.18
CA GLU A 170 21.16 8.84 24.00
C GLU A 170 19.66 8.83 24.34
N CYS A 171 19.25 7.96 25.27
CA CYS A 171 17.90 7.96 25.83
C CYS A 171 17.57 9.28 26.55
N THR A 172 18.53 9.87 27.27
CA THR A 172 18.32 11.16 27.96
C THR A 172 18.18 12.32 26.97
N LYS A 173 18.96 12.33 25.89
CA LYS A 173 18.77 13.31 24.80
C LYS A 173 17.41 13.17 24.12
N ALA A 174 16.96 11.94 23.86
CA ALA A 174 15.64 11.70 23.27
C ALA A 174 14.50 12.15 24.21
N GLU A 175 14.63 11.90 25.51
CA GLU A 175 13.68 12.36 26.52
C GLU A 175 13.64 13.89 26.63
N GLN A 176 14.80 14.55 26.64
CA GLN A 176 14.89 16.00 26.68
C GLN A 176 14.28 16.63 25.42
N TRP A 177 14.61 16.10 24.24
CA TRP A 177 14.02 16.54 22.98
C TRP A 177 12.49 16.43 23.01
N LEU A 178 11.96 15.29 23.47
CA LEU A 178 10.51 15.09 23.55
C LEU A 178 9.85 16.09 24.52
N ARG A 179 10.47 16.36 25.66
CA ARG A 179 9.98 17.35 26.65
C ARG A 179 9.96 18.75 26.07
N GLU A 180 11.07 19.21 25.48
CA GLU A 180 11.18 20.55 24.88
C GLU A 180 10.16 20.77 23.77
N ARG A 181 10.02 19.78 22.88
CA ARG A 181 9.08 19.83 21.76
C ARG A 181 7.62 19.77 22.22
N SER A 182 7.33 19.00 23.27
CA SER A 182 5.98 18.92 23.86
C SER A 182 5.60 20.25 24.54
N GLN A 183 6.52 20.88 25.27
CA GLN A 183 6.28 22.20 25.88
C GLN A 183 6.03 23.27 24.82
N LEU A 184 6.80 23.26 23.73
CA LEU A 184 6.54 24.15 22.59
C LEU A 184 5.14 23.89 22.02
N GLN A 185 4.75 22.64 21.84
CA GLN A 185 3.41 22.28 21.34
C GLN A 185 2.29 22.76 22.27
N GLU A 186 2.46 22.66 23.60
CA GLU A 186 1.48 23.13 24.58
C GLU A 186 1.31 24.66 24.56
N SER A 187 2.33 25.40 24.13
CA SER A 187 2.27 26.85 23.98
C SER A 187 1.54 27.31 22.72
N LEU A 188 1.32 26.40 21.74
CA LEU A 188 0.68 26.74 20.48
C LEU A 188 -0.83 26.51 20.51
N PRO A 189 -1.62 27.38 19.84
CA PRO A 189 -3.03 27.12 19.60
C PRO A 189 -3.27 25.82 18.80
N LYS A 190 -4.39 25.14 19.08
CA LYS A 190 -4.77 23.89 18.39
C LYS A 190 -5.10 24.06 16.90
N ASN A 191 -5.37 25.29 16.47
CA ASN A 191 -5.72 25.63 15.10
C ASN A 191 -4.52 25.99 14.21
N VAL A 192 -3.30 25.81 14.73
CA VAL A 192 -2.05 25.95 13.96
C VAL A 192 -1.44 24.57 13.77
N ASP A 193 -0.66 24.42 12.70
CA ASP A 193 0.10 23.19 12.48
C ASP A 193 0.94 22.84 13.72
N PRO A 194 0.88 21.57 14.19
CA PRO A 194 1.67 21.13 15.31
C PRO A 194 3.14 21.47 15.13
N ALA A 195 3.73 22.04 16.18
CA ALA A 195 5.18 22.11 16.28
C ALA A 195 5.75 20.71 16.22
N LEU A 196 5.17 19.74 16.95
CA LEU A 196 5.63 18.36 17.03
C LEU A 196 4.60 17.42 16.43
N TRP A 197 4.93 16.75 15.34
CA TRP A 197 4.06 15.75 14.71
C TRP A 197 4.33 14.34 15.23
N SER A 198 3.30 13.50 15.23
CA SER A 198 3.42 12.10 15.62
C SER A 198 4.44 11.31 14.77
N HIS A 199 4.57 11.63 13.48
CA HIS A 199 5.54 10.98 12.60
C HIS A 199 7.00 11.35 12.97
N GLU A 200 7.24 12.55 13.49
CA GLU A 200 8.56 12.95 14.00
C GLU A 200 8.92 12.16 15.27
N ILE A 201 7.95 11.94 16.15
CA ILE A 201 8.14 11.13 17.37
C ILE A 201 8.47 9.68 16.99
N LYS A 202 7.71 9.08 16.06
CA LYS A 202 7.97 7.73 15.54
C LYS A 202 9.33 7.62 14.85
N LYS A 203 9.72 8.65 14.10
CA LYS A 203 11.06 8.72 13.49
C LYS A 203 12.13 8.73 14.58
N LYS A 204 11.94 9.51 15.65
CA LYS A 204 12.89 9.56 16.77
C LYS A 204 13.01 8.23 17.50
N GLU A 205 11.89 7.55 17.72
CA GLU A 205 11.84 6.19 18.25
C GLU A 205 12.66 5.23 17.38
N HIS A 206 12.47 5.27 16.06
CA HIS A 206 13.22 4.42 15.12
C HIS A 206 14.73 4.72 15.13
N GLU A 207 15.13 6.00 15.21
CA GLU A 207 16.54 6.38 15.35
C GLU A 207 17.17 5.79 16.62
N LEU A 208 16.44 5.83 17.74
CA LEU A 208 16.89 5.28 19.02
C LEU A 208 16.96 3.74 18.98
N ASP A 209 15.99 3.07 18.36
CA ASP A 209 16.01 1.61 18.13
C ASP A 209 17.22 1.20 17.30
N MET A 210 17.48 1.91 16.19
CA MET A 210 18.64 1.65 15.34
C MET A 210 19.96 1.84 16.09
N PHE A 211 20.07 2.88 16.92
CA PHE A 211 21.24 3.10 17.76
C PHE A 211 21.45 1.95 18.76
N TYR A 212 20.40 1.56 19.49
CA TYR A 212 20.48 0.45 20.45
C TYR A 212 20.83 -0.87 19.76
N ARG A 213 20.20 -1.18 18.62
CA ARG A 213 20.50 -2.38 17.84
C ARG A 213 21.94 -2.42 17.36
N ASN A 214 22.53 -1.28 17.01
CA ASN A 214 23.94 -1.23 16.61
C ASN A 214 24.86 -1.57 17.78
N ILE A 215 24.61 -1.04 18.97
CA ILE A 215 25.39 -1.37 20.19
C ILE A 215 25.29 -2.87 20.49
N VAL A 216 24.08 -3.45 20.43
CA VAL A 216 23.87 -4.87 20.70
C VAL A 216 24.45 -5.77 19.60
N ARG A 217 24.34 -5.39 18.31
CA ARG A 217 24.89 -6.15 17.17
C ARG A 217 26.41 -6.17 17.15
N TYR A 218 27.07 -5.10 17.58
CA TYR A 218 28.53 -5.08 17.71
C TYR A 218 29.05 -6.15 18.69
N LYS A 219 28.21 -6.67 19.60
CA LYS A 219 28.52 -7.83 20.43
C LYS A 219 28.25 -9.19 19.79
N GLY A 220 27.40 -9.26 18.76
CA GLY A 220 27.05 -10.51 18.07
C GLY A 220 28.00 -10.90 16.95
N SER A 221 28.94 -10.02 16.58
CA SER A 221 29.94 -10.32 15.56
C SER A 221 31.22 -10.83 16.24
N PRO A 222 31.60 -12.11 16.08
CA PRO A 222 32.88 -12.58 16.57
C PRO A 222 33.96 -11.93 15.70
N ALA A 223 34.63 -10.93 16.26
CA ALA A 223 35.86 -10.42 15.70
C ALA A 223 36.83 -11.60 15.54
N ARG A 224 37.34 -11.75 14.31
CA ARG A 224 38.30 -12.74 13.84
C ARG A 224 39.32 -13.07 14.93
N ALA A 225 39.33 -14.33 15.37
CA ALA A 225 40.42 -14.86 16.16
C ALA A 225 41.71 -14.71 15.35
N ASP A 226 42.60 -13.87 15.86
CA ASP A 226 43.92 -13.62 15.33
C ASP A 226 44.68 -14.92 15.10
N SER A 227 45.16 -15.09 13.87
CA SER A 227 46.09 -16.12 13.48
C SER A 227 47.45 -15.73 14.06
N SER A 228 47.86 -16.35 15.16
CA SER A 228 49.21 -16.15 15.72
C SER A 228 49.71 -17.42 16.41
N GLY A 229 50.61 -18.12 15.71
CA GLY A 229 51.79 -18.77 16.32
C GLY A 229 51.59 -20.08 17.07
N GLY A 230 51.97 -21.19 16.44
CA GLY A 230 52.16 -22.48 17.09
C GLY A 230 52.80 -23.50 16.16
N SER A 231 54.03 -23.21 15.72
CA SER A 231 54.90 -24.16 15.04
C SER A 231 55.36 -25.22 16.04
N ASP A 232 55.02 -26.48 15.83
CA ASP A 232 55.82 -27.61 16.30
C ASP A 232 55.74 -28.76 15.29
N HIS A 233 56.80 -28.87 14.49
CA HIS A 233 57.06 -29.99 13.60
C HIS A 233 57.97 -30.97 14.36
N MET A 234 57.38 -31.97 15.03
CA MET A 234 58.17 -33.04 15.65
C MET A 234 58.61 -34.06 14.61
N HIS A 235 59.92 -34.27 14.64
CA HIS A 235 60.78 -35.13 13.84
C HIS A 235 60.37 -36.61 13.93
N THR A 236 60.17 -37.24 12.77
CA THR A 236 60.02 -38.69 12.62
C THR A 236 61.37 -39.38 12.82
N THR A 237 61.44 -40.29 13.80
CA THR A 237 62.57 -41.19 14.03
C THR A 237 62.71 -42.20 12.89
N ASP A 238 63.90 -42.27 12.32
CA ASP A 238 64.37 -43.30 11.40
C ASP A 238 65.15 -44.37 12.19
N ARG A 239 64.83 -45.64 11.90
CA ARG A 239 65.62 -46.90 12.00
C ARG A 239 66.53 -47.21 13.21
N ASP A 240 66.30 -48.36 13.84
CA ASP A 240 66.83 -49.69 13.43
C ASP A 240 65.96 -50.84 13.98
#